data_AF-A0AAW3YW21-F1
#
_entry.id   AF-A0AAW3YW21-F1
#
_cell.length_a   1.000
_cell.length_b   1.000
_cell.length_c   1.000
_cell.angle_alpha   90.00
_cell.angle_beta   90.00
_cell.angle_gamma   90.00
#
_symmetry.space_group_name_H-M   'P 1'
#
loop_
_entity.id
_entity.type
_entity.pdbx_description
1 polymer ?
#
loop_
_entity_poly.entity_id
_entity_poly.type
_entity_poly.pdbx_seq_one_letter_code
_entity_poly.pdbx_strand_id
1 'polypeptide(L)'
;FHEAAEIGTRKVIQEHSTIGVVITTDGTIGEIPRRDYIEAEERVVNELKEVGKPFIMIINTVQPYHPDTEQLRQSLSEEYDIPVIAMSVE
;
A
#
# COMPACT_ATOMS: atom_id res chain seq x y z
N PHE A 1 -3.85 -8.54 39.01
CA PHE A 1 -3.68 -9.31 37.75
C PHE A 1 -4.62 -8.88 36.63
N HIS A 2 -5.73 -8.16 36.88
CA HIS A 2 -6.67 -7.73 35.84
C HIS A 2 -6.32 -6.39 35.16
N GLU A 3 -5.74 -5.43 35.90
CA GLU A 3 -5.48 -4.08 35.36
C GLU A 3 -4.28 -3.96 34.42
N ALA A 4 -3.30 -4.87 34.52
CA ALA A 4 -2.12 -4.85 33.65
C ALA A 4 -2.40 -5.32 32.21
N ALA A 5 -3.43 -6.17 32.03
CA ALA A 5 -3.80 -6.68 30.72
C ALA A 5 -4.53 -5.61 29.88
N GLU A 6 -5.38 -4.79 30.52
CA GLU A 6 -6.21 -3.80 29.82
C GLU A 6 -5.41 -2.59 29.32
N ILE A 7 -4.39 -2.17 30.08
CA ILE A 7 -3.46 -1.12 29.65
C ILE A 7 -2.59 -1.63 28.49
N GLY A 8 -2.19 -2.92 28.52
CA GLY A 8 -1.42 -3.56 27.46
C GLY A 8 -2.18 -3.61 26.12
N THR A 9 -3.43 -4.06 26.10
CA THR A 9 -4.23 -4.13 24.86
C THR A 9 -4.63 -2.78 24.32
N ARG A 10 -4.91 -1.78 25.17
CA ARG A 10 -5.28 -0.44 24.71
C ARG A 10 -4.09 0.29 24.04
N LYS A 11 -2.86 0.06 24.53
CA LYS A 11 -1.64 0.55 23.88
C LYS A 11 -1.38 -0.12 22.53
N VAL A 12 -1.62 -1.44 22.42
CA VAL A 12 -1.48 -2.17 21.15
C VAL A 12 -2.49 -1.70 20.09
N ILE A 13 -3.72 -1.37 20.47
CA ILE A 13 -4.74 -0.91 19.51
C ILE A 13 -4.50 0.55 19.07
N GLN A 14 -3.97 1.41 19.93
CA GLN A 14 -3.65 2.81 19.56
C GLN A 14 -2.31 2.95 18.84
N GLU A 15 -1.36 2.03 19.02
CA GLU A 15 -0.04 2.07 18.36
C GLU A 15 0.04 1.19 17.08
N HIS A 16 -0.88 0.22 16.85
CA HIS A 16 -0.76 -0.75 15.73
C HIS A 16 -1.95 -0.97 14.76
N SER A 17 -3.14 -0.38 14.94
CA SER A 17 -4.33 -0.83 14.17
C SER A 17 -4.76 0.02 12.97
N THR A 18 -3.92 0.90 12.43
CA THR A 18 -4.23 1.58 11.15
C THR A 18 -3.40 0.95 10.04
N ILE A 19 -4.01 0.07 9.25
CA ILE A 19 -3.38 -0.48 8.04
C ILE A 19 -3.10 0.70 7.10
N GLY A 20 -1.83 0.87 6.71
CA GLY A 20 -1.46 1.86 5.70
C GLY A 20 -1.99 1.44 4.34
N VAL A 21 -2.58 2.36 3.58
CA VAL A 21 -3.01 2.07 2.21
C VAL A 21 -2.29 3.03 1.28
N VAL A 22 -1.48 2.49 0.39
CA VAL A 22 -0.82 3.24 -0.68
C VAL A 22 -1.63 3.06 -1.95
N ILE A 23 -2.05 4.15 -2.58
CA ILE A 23 -2.79 4.10 -3.85
C ILE A 23 -1.87 4.64 -4.94
N THR A 24 -1.58 3.80 -5.93
CA THR A 24 -0.78 4.13 -7.12
C THR A 24 -1.66 3.99 -8.37
N THR A 25 -1.25 4.58 -9.48
CA THR A 25 -1.92 4.47 -10.78
C THR A 25 -0.98 3.83 -11.80
N ASP A 26 -1.52 3.00 -12.67
CA ASP A 26 -0.77 2.47 -13.82
C ASP A 26 -0.69 3.48 -14.98
N GLY A 27 -1.20 4.70 -14.78
CA GLY A 27 -1.22 5.77 -15.78
C GLY A 27 -2.43 5.71 -16.70
N THR A 28 -3.35 4.77 -16.47
CA THR A 28 -4.61 4.72 -17.22
C THR A 28 -5.65 5.72 -16.70
N ILE A 29 -5.50 6.17 -15.44
CA ILE A 29 -6.36 7.13 -14.78
C ILE A 29 -5.51 8.37 -14.41
N GLY A 30 -5.70 9.47 -15.16
CA GLY A 30 -5.10 10.79 -14.89
C GLY A 30 -4.22 11.36 -16.02
N GLU A 31 -3.93 12.66 -15.95
CA GLU A 31 -3.02 13.37 -16.88
C GLU A 31 -1.54 13.31 -16.46
N ILE A 32 -1.25 12.83 -15.24
CA ILE A 32 0.10 12.79 -14.67
C ILE A 32 0.75 11.43 -14.97
N PRO A 33 1.94 11.40 -15.61
CA PRO A 33 2.64 10.15 -15.89
C PRO A 33 3.03 9.40 -14.61
N ARG A 34 2.98 8.06 -14.66
CA ARG A 34 3.45 7.18 -13.56
C ARG A 34 4.82 7.56 -13.00
N ARG A 35 5.73 8.08 -13.84
CA ARG A 35 7.08 8.50 -13.44
C ARG A 35 7.09 9.50 -12.29
N ASP A 36 6.12 10.40 -12.23
CA ASP A 36 6.06 11.42 -11.19
C ASP A 36 5.54 10.85 -9.87
N TYR A 37 4.94 9.65 -9.89
CA TYR A 37 4.48 8.93 -8.70
C TYR A 37 5.52 7.98 -8.13
N ILE A 38 6.51 7.51 -8.92
CA ILE A 38 7.50 6.51 -8.47
C ILE A 38 8.28 7.03 -7.26
N GLU A 39 8.80 8.26 -7.33
CA GLU A 39 9.61 8.83 -6.24
C GLU A 39 8.77 9.04 -4.96
N ALA A 40 7.52 9.46 -5.11
CA ALA A 40 6.60 9.62 -3.98
C ALA A 40 6.19 8.27 -3.39
N GLU A 41 5.93 7.26 -4.23
CA GLU A 41 5.60 5.90 -3.84
C GLU A 41 6.74 5.26 -3.05
N GLU A 42 7.97 5.29 -3.56
CA GLU A 42 9.16 4.78 -2.88
C GLU A 42 9.34 5.42 -1.50
N ARG A 43 9.20 6.75 -1.41
CA ARG A 43 9.32 7.47 -0.13
C ARG A 43 8.27 7.02 0.88
N VAL A 44 7.00 6.95 0.45
CA VAL A 44 5.90 6.51 1.33
C VAL A 44 6.07 5.06 1.75
N VAL A 45 6.47 4.17 0.83
CA VAL A 45 6.72 2.76 1.14
C VAL A 45 7.86 2.61 2.14
N ASN A 46 8.96 3.36 1.96
CA ASN A 46 10.09 3.34 2.90
C ASN A 46 9.69 3.88 4.27
N GLU A 47 8.96 4.99 4.34
CA GLU A 47 8.44 5.51 5.62
C GLU A 47 7.52 4.49 6.31
N LEU A 48 6.62 3.83 5.57
CA LEU A 48 5.75 2.80 6.13
C LEU A 48 6.51 1.56 6.62
N LYS A 49 7.56 1.15 5.88
CA LYS A 49 8.48 0.08 6.29
C LYS A 49 9.27 0.44 7.54
N GLU A 50 9.80 1.66 7.64
CA GLU A 50 10.51 2.16 8.84
C GLU A 50 9.60 2.24 10.07
N VAL A 51 8.35 2.66 9.87
CA VAL A 51 7.34 2.72 10.93
C VAL A 51 6.90 1.31 11.38
N GLY A 52 7.18 0.26 10.60
CA GLY A 52 6.88 -1.13 10.94
C GLY A 52 5.37 -1.43 11.00
N LYS A 53 4.55 -0.62 10.33
CA LYS A 53 3.09 -0.84 10.26
C LYS A 53 2.76 -1.70 9.06
N PRO A 54 1.77 -2.62 9.17
CA PRO A 54 1.29 -3.35 8.00
C PRO A 54 0.62 -2.39 7.02
N PHE A 55 0.96 -2.49 5.73
CA PHE A 55 0.35 -1.69 4.68
C PHE A 55 0.13 -2.51 3.41
N ILE A 56 -0.80 -2.05 2.58
CA ILE A 56 -1.16 -2.65 1.29
C ILE A 56 -1.03 -1.61 0.19
N MET A 57 -0.73 -2.05 -1.02
CA MET A 57 -0.68 -1.19 -2.20
C MET A 57 -1.85 -1.51 -3.14
N ILE A 58 -2.54 -0.46 -3.59
CA ILE A 58 -3.65 -0.55 -4.53
C ILE A 58 -3.24 0.15 -5.82
N ILE A 59 -3.25 -0.59 -6.93
CA ILE A 59 -3.10 -0.04 -8.27
C ILE A 59 -4.49 0.31 -8.79
N ASN A 60 -4.77 1.60 -8.88
CA ASN A 60 -5.98 2.12 -9.52
C ASN A 60 -5.78 2.13 -11.04
N THR A 61 -6.59 1.34 -11.73
CA THR A 61 -6.46 1.07 -13.16
C THR A 61 -7.83 0.84 -13.77
N VAL A 62 -8.09 1.37 -14.97
CA VAL A 62 -9.31 1.01 -15.71
C VAL A 62 -9.27 -0.41 -16.30
N GLN A 63 -8.09 -1.05 -16.34
CA GLN A 63 -7.90 -2.37 -16.93
C GLN A 63 -7.13 -3.31 -15.99
N PRO A 64 -7.75 -3.79 -14.90
CA PRO A 64 -7.08 -4.61 -13.88
C PRO A 64 -6.55 -5.95 -14.41
N TYR A 65 -7.11 -6.45 -15.52
CA TYR A 65 -6.69 -7.68 -16.17
C TYR A 65 -5.72 -7.48 -17.33
N HIS A 66 -5.24 -6.24 -17.58
CA HIS A 66 -4.29 -5.98 -18.64
C HIS A 66 -2.94 -6.63 -18.33
N PRO A 67 -2.25 -7.24 -19.32
CA PRO A 67 -0.94 -7.86 -19.10
C PRO A 67 0.11 -6.92 -18.49
N ASP A 68 0.04 -5.63 -18.83
CA ASP A 68 0.96 -4.62 -18.31
C ASP A 68 0.67 -4.31 -16.84
N THR A 69 -0.59 -4.20 -16.46
CA THR A 69 -1.02 -3.96 -15.08
C THR A 69 -0.69 -5.15 -14.17
N GLU A 70 -0.87 -6.38 -14.67
CA GLU A 70 -0.54 -7.58 -13.91
C GLU A 70 0.97 -7.75 -13.73
N GLN A 71 1.77 -7.49 -14.78
CA GLN A 71 3.24 -7.43 -14.67
C GLN A 71 3.68 -6.37 -13.67
N LEU A 72 3.04 -5.20 -13.69
CA LEU A 72 3.32 -4.12 -12.76
C LEU A 72 2.98 -4.52 -11.32
N ARG A 73 1.82 -5.12 -11.10
CA ARG A 73 1.39 -5.66 -9.80
C ARG A 73 2.40 -6.65 -9.25
N GLN A 74 2.85 -7.58 -10.08
CA GLN A 74 3.82 -8.58 -9.69
C GLN A 74 5.18 -7.95 -9.37
N SER A 75 5.67 -7.05 -10.23
CA SER A 75 6.95 -6.36 -10.03
C SER A 75 6.97 -5.60 -8.71
N LEU A 76 5.92 -4.83 -8.41
CA LEU A 76 5.81 -4.06 -7.17
C LEU A 76 5.66 -4.95 -5.93
N SER A 77 4.94 -6.06 -6.07
CA SER A 77 4.77 -7.02 -4.97
C SER A 77 6.09 -7.69 -4.61
N GLU A 78 6.89 -8.05 -5.61
CA GLU A 78 8.22 -8.63 -5.44
C GLU A 78 9.25 -7.60 -4.95
N GLU A 79 9.23 -6.38 -5.49
CA GLU A 79 10.15 -5.30 -5.14
C GLU A 79 9.98 -4.82 -3.70
N TYR A 80 8.72 -4.67 -3.26
CA TYR A 80 8.41 -4.16 -1.93
C TYR A 80 8.08 -5.24 -0.91
N ASP A 81 7.92 -6.51 -1.30
CA ASP A 81 7.51 -7.63 -0.43
C ASP A 81 6.19 -7.34 0.31
N ILE A 82 5.22 -6.78 -0.41
CA ILE A 82 3.90 -6.41 0.12
C ILE A 82 2.78 -6.92 -0.79
N PRO A 83 1.55 -7.10 -0.26
CA PRO A 83 0.39 -7.38 -1.08
C PRO A 83 0.02 -6.16 -1.94
N VAL A 84 0.00 -6.38 -3.26
CA VAL A 84 -0.42 -5.39 -4.25
C VAL A 84 -1.70 -5.86 -4.94
N ILE A 85 -2.73 -5.01 -4.96
CA ILE A 85 -4.06 -5.30 -5.51
C ILE A 85 -4.33 -4.33 -6.66
N ALA A 86 -4.59 -4.86 -7.85
CA ALA A 86 -5.11 -4.05 -8.96
C ALA A 86 -6.63 -3.98 -8.89
N MET A 87 -7.20 -2.78 -8.90
CA MET A 87 -8.64 -2.56 -8.88
C MET A 87 -9.06 -1.53 -9.91
N SER A 88 -10.18 -1.84 -10.59
CA SER A 88 -10.95 -0.86 -11.35
C SER A 88 -11.98 -0.23 -10.43
N VAL A 89 -11.87 1.07 -10.23
CA VAL A 89 -12.91 1.87 -9.60
C VAL A 89 -13.69 2.55 -10.73
N GLU A 90 -14.90 2.05 -11.00
CA GLU A 90 -15.89 2.71 -11.90
C GLU A 90 -16.56 3.91 -11.23
#